data_AF-A0A7I7STF3-F1
#
_entry.id   AF-A0A7I7STF3-F1
#
_cell.length_a   1.000
_cell.length_b   1.000
_cell.length_c   1.000
_cell.angle_alpha   90.00
_cell.angle_beta   90.00
_cell.angle_gamma   90.00
#
_symmetry.space_group_name_H-M   'P 1'
#
loop_
_entity.id
_entity.type
_entity.pdbx_description
1 polymer ?
#
loop_
_entity_poly.entity_id
_entity_poly.type
_entity_poly.pdbx_seq_one_letter_code
_entity_poly.pdbx_strand_id
1 'polypeptide(L)' 'MTGGVGVPRHARADIDAEFFAHPDRLDLTRTGAAHVGFGYGLHYCVGAALARLELKTFHSPLIPRVPDPAAAR' A
#
# COMPACT_ATOMS: atom_id res chain seq x y z
N MET A 1 25.15 18.92 18.04
CA MET A 1 24.54 18.24 16.87
C MET A 1 24.24 16.79 17.28
N THR A 2 23.25 16.60 18.13
CA THR A 2 22.92 15.29 18.68
C THR A 2 22.06 14.59 17.64
N GLY A 3 22.68 13.77 16.79
CA GLY A 3 21.98 13.03 15.75
C GLY A 3 21.02 12.03 16.36
N GLY A 4 19.72 12.30 16.27
CA GLY A 4 18.66 11.34 16.61
C GLY A 4 18.35 10.46 15.42
N VAL A 5 18.05 9.18 15.68
CA VAL A 5 17.58 8.25 14.64
C VAL A 5 16.05 8.32 14.57
N GLY A 6 15.52 8.69 13.41
CA GLY A 6 14.09 8.60 13.10
C GLY A 6 13.77 7.27 12.43
N VAL A 7 12.72 6.57 12.89
CA VAL A 7 12.21 5.36 12.25
C VAL A 7 10.90 5.70 11.54
N PRO A 8 10.88 5.78 10.20
CA PRO A 8 9.66 6.09 9.47
C PRO A 8 8.66 4.94 9.59
N ARG A 9 7.41 5.26 9.97
CA ARG A 9 6.30 4.30 10.01
C ARG A 9 5.41 4.48 8.81
N HIS A 10 5.87 4.01 7.63
CA HIS A 10 5.12 4.10 6.37
C HIS A 10 3.69 3.59 6.50
N ALA A 11 3.49 2.47 7.19
CA ALA A 11 2.16 1.90 7.42
C ALA A 11 1.21 2.87 8.16
N ARG A 12 1.69 3.69 9.11
CA ARG A 12 0.85 4.68 9.80
C ARG A 12 0.51 5.86 8.91
N ALA A 13 1.46 6.28 8.07
CA ALA A 13 1.26 7.35 7.09
C ALA A 13 0.24 6.95 6.02
N ASP A 14 0.24 5.69 5.58
CA ASP A 14 -0.71 5.14 4.59
C ASP A 14 -2.16 5.03 5.12
N ILE A 15 -2.37 5.26 6.42
CA ILE A 15 -3.70 5.33 7.06
C ILE A 15 -3.90 6.65 7.83
N ASP A 16 -3.14 7.68 7.49
CA ASP A 16 -3.28 8.99 8.14
C ASP A 16 -4.59 9.66 7.71
N ALA A 17 -5.43 10.00 8.68
CA ALA A 17 -6.74 10.60 8.46
C ALA A 17 -6.66 12.05 7.95
N GLU A 18 -5.51 12.71 8.11
CA GLU A 18 -5.27 14.04 7.53
C GLU A 18 -5.16 13.97 5.99
N PHE A 19 -4.71 12.84 5.45
CA PHE A 19 -4.46 12.66 4.01
C PHE A 19 -5.47 11.74 3.33
N PHE A 20 -6.05 10.78 4.06
CA PHE A 20 -6.96 9.78 3.52
C PHE A 20 -8.31 9.81 4.25
N ALA A 21 -9.39 10.07 3.51
CA ALA A 21 -10.73 9.89 4.02
C ALA A 21 -11.03 8.40 4.25
N HIS A 22 -11.65 8.06 5.38
CA HIS A 22 -11.96 6.68 5.77
C HIS A 22 -10.76 5.71 5.62
N PRO A 23 -9.60 6.01 6.27
CA PRO A 23 -8.34 5.31 6.02
C PRO A 23 -8.35 3.83 6.45
N ASP A 24 -9.30 3.46 7.30
CA ASP A 24 -9.57 2.09 7.75
C ASP A 24 -10.28 1.23 6.70
N ARG A 25 -10.85 1.85 5.66
CA ARG A 25 -11.60 1.14 4.62
C ARG A 25 -10.73 0.82 3.42
N LEU A 26 -10.81 -0.43 2.97
CA LEU A 26 -10.27 -0.83 1.67
C LEU A 26 -11.21 -0.37 0.56
N ASP A 27 -10.87 0.77 -0.05
CA ASP A 27 -11.52 1.29 -1.25
C ASP A 27 -10.58 1.14 -2.46
N LEU A 28 -10.93 0.23 -3.38
CA LEU A 28 -10.19 -0.03 -4.62
C LEU A 28 -10.44 1.01 -5.71
N THR A 29 -11.46 1.86 -5.54
CA THR A 29 -11.83 2.91 -6.51
C THR A 29 -11.21 4.26 -6.19
N ARG A 30 -10.57 4.39 -5.02
CA ARG A 30 -9.90 5.61 -4.56
C ARG A 30 -8.84 6.07 -5.57
N THR A 31 -8.98 7.32 -6.00
CA THR A 31 -8.04 8.02 -6.88
C THR A 31 -7.31 9.12 -6.12
N GLY A 32 -6.07 9.44 -6.48
CA GLY A 32 -5.32 10.57 -5.91
C GLY A 32 -4.13 10.15 -5.05
N ALA A 33 -4.15 10.51 -3.76
CA ALA A 33 -3.01 10.49 -2.83
C ALA A 33 -2.09 9.27 -2.98
N ALA A 34 -0.79 9.52 -3.17
CA ALA A 34 0.21 8.48 -3.32
C ALA A 34 0.55 7.88 -1.94
N HIS A 35 0.40 6.55 -1.83
CA HIS A 35 0.88 5.80 -0.68
C HIS A 35 2.42 5.84 -0.60
N VAL A 36 2.95 5.76 0.62
CA VAL A 36 4.38 5.71 0.94
C VAL A 36 4.85 4.31 1.34
N GLY A 37 4.07 3.27 1.10
CA GLY A 37 4.46 1.87 1.34
C GLY A 37 5.77 1.41 0.67
N PHE A 38 6.22 2.08 -0.40
CA PHE A 38 7.54 1.86 -1.02
C PHE A 38 8.61 2.87 -0.57
N GLY A 39 8.34 3.65 0.47
CA GLY A 39 9.14 4.81 0.85
C GLY A 39 8.99 5.98 -0.12
N TYR A 40 9.86 6.98 0.02
CA TYR A 40 9.92 8.16 -0.84
C TYR A 40 11.34 8.74 -0.85
N GLY A 41 11.65 9.57 -1.85
CA GLY A 41 12.93 10.27 -1.95
C GLY A 41 14.12 9.36 -2.28
N LEU A 42 15.30 9.67 -1.72
CA LEU A 42 16.58 9.01 -2.06
C LEU A 42 16.59 7.50 -1.77
N HIS A 43 15.83 7.07 -0.76
CA HIS A 43 15.71 5.66 -0.37
C HIS A 43 14.38 5.04 -0.81
N TYR A 44 13.79 5.55 -1.90
CA TYR A 44 12.65 4.90 -2.54
C TYR A 44 13.00 3.45 -2.91
N CYS A 45 12.05 2.55 -2.71
CA CYS A 45 12.26 1.12 -2.91
C CYS A 45 12.72 0.82 -4.33
N VAL A 46 13.96 0.31 -4.44
CA VAL A 46 14.57 -0.10 -5.71
C VAL A 46 13.75 -1.18 -6.43
N GLY A 47 13.02 -2.01 -5.67
CA GLY A 47 12.18 -3.08 -6.18
C GLY A 47 10.73 -2.68 -6.49
N ALA A 48 10.34 -1.40 -6.34
CA ALA A 48 8.93 -1.01 -6.46
C ALA A 48 8.32 -1.35 -7.83
N ALA A 49 9.09 -1.25 -8.91
CA ALA A 49 8.63 -1.64 -10.25
C ALA A 49 8.43 -3.15 -10.38
N LEU A 50 9.36 -3.95 -9.86
CA LEU A 50 9.28 -5.42 -9.85
C LEU A 50 8.10 -5.89 -9.00
N ALA A 51 7.96 -5.41 -7.77
CA ALA A 51 6.84 -5.75 -6.90
C ALA A 51 5.48 -5.43 -7.54
N ARG A 52 5.35 -4.31 -8.25
CA ARG A 52 4.13 -3.96 -9.00
C ARG A 52 3.86 -4.93 -10.15
N LEU A 53 4.90 -5.36 -10.86
CA LEU A 53 4.77 -6.35 -11.92
C LEU A 53 4.34 -7.71 -11.36
N GLU A 54 4.98 -8.16 -10.29
CA GLU A 54 4.65 -9.41 -9.60
C GLU A 54 3.20 -9.41 -9.11
N LEU A 55 2.75 -8.35 -8.44
CA LEU A 55 1.36 -8.21 -7.99
C LEU A 55 0.37 -8.29 -9.15
N LYS A 56 0.66 -7.65 -10.30
CA LYS A 56 -0.21 -7.71 -11.48
C LYS A 56 -0.28 -9.13 -12.05
N THR A 57 0.87 -9.76 -12.23
CA THR A 57 0.98 -11.10 -12.83
C THR A 57 0.38 -12.17 -11.93
N PHE A 58 0.58 -12.07 -10.62
CA PHE A 58 0.09 -13.03 -9.65
C PHE A 58 -1.41 -12.88 -9.37
N HIS A 59 -1.92 -11.64 -9.21
CA HIS A 59 -3.32 -11.43 -8.84
C HIS A 59 -4.30 -11.65 -9.99
N SER A 60 -3.93 -11.32 -11.24
CA SER A 60 -4.84 -11.46 -12.39
C SER A 60 -5.44 -12.87 -12.55
N PRO A 61 -4.67 -13.98 -12.43
CA PRO A 61 -5.24 -15.33 -12.45
C PRO A 61 -5.83 -15.76 -11.11
N LEU A 62 -5.40 -15.17 -9.98
CA LEU A 62 -5.82 -15.60 -8.65
C LEU A 62 -7.23 -15.11 -8.29
N ILE A 63 -7.54 -13.83 -8.57
CA ILE A 63 -8.79 -13.18 -8.15
C ILE A 63 -10.04 -13.99 -8.56
N PRO A 64 -10.18 -14.50 -9.80
CA PRO A 64 -11.37 -15.27 -10.19
C PRO A 64 -11.53 -16.61 -9.47
N ARG A 65 -10.47 -17.12 -8.81
CA ARG A 65 -10.47 -18.39 -8.08
C ARG A 65 -10.71 -18.22 -6.59
N VAL A 66 -10.65 -16.99 -6.07
CA VAL A 66 -10.95 -16.71 -4.68
C VAL A 66 -12.47 -16.83 -4.51
N PRO A 67 -12.95 -17.70 -3.60
CA PRO A 67 -14.38 -17.81 -3.31
C PRO A 67 -14.93 -16.45 -2.90
N ASP A 68 -16.19 -16.16 -3.25
CA ASP A 68 -16.84 -14.94 -2.80
C ASP A 68 -16.77 -14.87 -1.26
N PRO A 69 -16.09 -13.86 -0.68
CA PRO A 69 -16.00 -13.72 0.77
C PRO A 69 -17.36 -13.56 1.45
N ALA A 70 -18.42 -13.20 0.71
CA ALA A 70 -19.80 -13.19 1.20
C ALA A 70 -20.46 -14.59 1.21
N ALA A 71 -19.99 -15.54 0.38
CA ALA A 71 -20.50 -16.91 0.32
C ALA A 71 -19.82 -17.87 1.33
N ALA A 72 -18.78 -17.40 2.03
CA ALA A 72 -18.05 -18.15 3.05
C ALA A 72 -18.55 -17.91 4.49
N ARG A 73 -19.69 -17.24 4.64
CA ARG A 73 -20.41 -17.02 5.91
C ARG A 73 -21.68 -17.86 5.95
#